data_AF-N8VWD6-F1
#
_entry.id   AF-N8VWD6-F1
#
_cell.length_a   1.000
_cell.length_b   1.000
_cell.length_c   1.000
_cell.angle_alpha   90.00
_cell.angle_beta   90.00
_cell.angle_gamma   90.00
#
_symmetry.space_group_name_H-M   'P 1'
#
loop_
_entity.id
_entity.type
_entity.pdbx_description
1 polymer ?
#
loop_
_entity_poly.entity_id
_entity_poly.type
_entity_poly.pdbx_seq_one_letter_code
_entity_poly.pdbx_strand_id
1 'polypeptide(L)' 'MSYSEHFRRKILAKLEEGYSIRAVAAQFEINKNTIVEWKKRI' A
#
# COMPACT_ATOMS: atom_id res chain seq x y z
N MET A 1 -14.59 3.11 -1.99
CA MET A 1 -14.01 1.98 -1.23
C MET A 1 -13.13 2.54 -0.13
N SER A 2 -13.44 2.27 1.14
CA SER A 2 -12.55 2.63 2.25
C SER A 2 -11.81 1.39 2.69
N TYR A 3 -10.50 1.36 2.50
CA TYR A 3 -9.65 0.28 3.02
C TYR A 3 -9.49 0.43 4.53
N SER A 4 -9.55 -0.67 5.27
CA SER A 4 -9.36 -0.67 6.73
C SER A 4 -7.96 -0.19 7.11
N GLU A 5 -7.82 0.42 8.28
CA GLU A 5 -6.54 0.93 8.77
C GLU A 5 -5.50 -0.20 8.88
N HIS A 6 -5.89 -1.36 9.43
CA HIS A 6 -5.05 -2.55 9.51
C HIS A 6 -4.49 -2.96 8.15
N PHE A 7 -5.30 -2.89 7.09
CA PHE A 7 -4.88 -3.24 5.76
C PHE A 7 -3.87 -2.22 5.19
N ARG A 8 -4.12 -0.92 5.38
CA ARG A 8 -3.16 0.12 4.96
C ARG A 8 -1.82 -0.04 5.65
N ARG A 9 -1.81 -0.29 6.96
CA ARG A 9 -0.58 -0.52 7.74
C ARG A 9 0.18 -1.76 7.25
N LYS A 10 -0.52 -2.84 6.92
CA LYS A 10 0.09 -4.05 6.32
C LYS A 10 0.78 -3.74 4.98
N ILE A 11 0.12 -2.98 4.11
CA ILE A 11 0.67 -2.59 2.80
C ILE A 11 1.91 -1.70 2.97
N LEU A 12 1.83 -0.72 3.87
CA LEU A 12 2.94 0.20 4.16
C LEU A 12 4.14 -0.53 4.76
N ALA A 13 3.94 -1.46 5.68
CA ALA A 13 5.00 -2.29 6.25
C ALA A 13 5.72 -3.12 5.16
N LYS A 14 4.99 -3.65 4.17
CA LYS A 14 5.61 -4.34 3.03
C LYS A 14 6.47 -3.41 2.17
N LEU A 15 6.12 -2.12 2.07
CA LEU A 15 7.00 -1.16 1.38
C LEU A 15 8.26 -0.87 2.19
N GLU A 16 8.17 -0.82 3.52
CA GLU A 16 9.33 -0.63 4.41
C GLU A 16 10.28 -1.84 4.39
N GLU A 17 9.75 -3.05 4.19
CA GLU A 17 10.55 -4.27 3.94
C GLU A 17 11.33 -4.24 2.60
N GLY A 18 11.15 -3.20 1.78
CA GLY A 18 11.88 -3.00 0.51
C GLY A 18 11.11 -3.44 -0.74
N TYR A 19 9.85 -3.85 -0.61
CA TYR A 19 9.04 -4.18 -1.78
C TYR A 19 8.66 -2.92 -2.57
N SER A 20 8.69 -3.02 -3.90
CA SER A 20 8.25 -1.93 -4.76
C SER A 20 6.73 -1.73 -4.69
N ILE A 21 6.27 -0.48 -4.84
CA ILE A 21 4.83 -0.14 -4.89
C ILE A 21 4.12 -0.96 -5.97
N ARG A 22 4.76 -1.23 -7.10
CA ARG A 22 4.19 -2.03 -8.19
C ARG A 22 4.00 -3.49 -7.79
N ALA A 23 5.00 -4.08 -7.12
CA ALA A 23 4.92 -5.46 -6.64
C ALA A 23 3.80 -5.62 -5.61
N VAL A 24 3.72 -4.69 -4.65
CA VAL A 24 2.67 -4.71 -3.61
C VAL A 24 1.28 -4.44 -4.21
N ALA A 25 1.17 -3.49 -5.16
CA ALA A 25 -0.07 -3.23 -5.88
C ALA A 25 -0.57 -4.48 -6.63
N ALA A 26 0.31 -5.20 -7.31
CA ALA A 26 -0.02 -6.44 -8.01
C ALA A 26 -0.41 -7.57 -7.03
N GLN A 27 0.36 -7.73 -5.95
CA GLN A 27 0.13 -8.79 -4.96
C GLN A 27 -1.21 -8.66 -4.23
N PHE A 28 -1.65 -7.43 -3.97
CA PHE A 28 -2.88 -7.16 -3.22
C PHE A 28 -4.04 -6.67 -4.11
N GLU A 29 -3.84 -6.66 -5.43
CA GLU A 29 -4.82 -6.18 -6.42
C GLU A 29 -5.34 -4.76 -6.11
N ILE A 30 -4.44 -3.88 -5.67
CA ILE A 30 -4.75 -2.49 -5.34
C ILE A 30 -4.18 -1.58 -6.41
N ASN A 31 -4.87 -0.49 -6.71
CA ASN A 31 -4.31 0.57 -7.53
C ASN A 31 -3.05 1.16 -6.86
N LYS A 32 -1.92 1.17 -7.59
CA LYS A 32 -0.67 1.81 -7.16
C LYS A 32 -0.87 3.25 -6.68
N ASN A 33 -1.80 4.00 -7.28
CA ASN A 33 -2.08 5.39 -6.91
C ASN A 33 -2.65 5.50 -5.50
N THR A 34 -3.47 4.53 -5.07
CA THR A 34 -4.01 4.46 -3.71
C THR A 34 -2.89 4.28 -2.68
N ILE A 35 -1.91 3.44 -2.99
CA ILE A 35 -0.73 3.23 -2.13
C ILE A 35 0.11 4.52 -2.05
N VAL A 36 0.29 5.22 -3.17
CA VAL A 36 0.98 6.52 -3.21
C VAL A 36 0.26 7.56 -2.34
N GLU A 37 -1.07 7.61 -2.38
CA GLU A 37 -1.85 8.51 -1.54
C GLU A 37 -1.70 8.20 -0.05
N TRP A 38 -1.66 6.93 0.34
CA TRP A 38 -1.40 6.55 1.74
C TRP A 38 -0.02 6.98 2.19
N LYS A 39 0.99 6.82 1.33
CA LYS A 39 2.36 7.26 1.64
C LYS A 39 2.47 8.77 1.80
N LYS A 40 1.65 9.56 1.07
CA LYS A 40 1.60 11.03 1.21
C LYS A 40 0.89 11.50 2.48
N ARG A 41 0.11 10.64 3.13
CA ARG A 41 -0.69 10.96 4.33
C ARG A 41 -0.07 10.40 5.62
N ILE A 42 1.10 9.77 5.53
CA ILE A 42 2.02 9.56 6.66
C ILE A 42 2.76 10.88 6.88
#